data_AF-A0A067SEC5-F1
#
_entry.id   AF-A0A067SEC5-F1
#
_cell.length_a   1.000
_cell.length_b   1.000
_cell.length_c   1.000
_cell.angle_alpha   90.00
_cell.angle_beta   90.00
_cell.angle_gamma   90.00
#
_symmetry.space_group_name_H-M   'P 1'
#
loop_
_entity.id
_entity.type
_entity.pdbx_description
1 polymer ?
#
loop_
_entity_poly.entity_id
_entity_poly.type
_entity_poly.pdbx_seq_one_letter_code
_entity_poly.pdbx_strand_id
1 'polypeptide(L)'
;YDYFLTFHQEVSLVWASRWSAAKVLFLLTRYVPLVDSIIILWGALFRLELPSPHFFYVGAFTSRLLHSLAGILMLRAWAISEKNPKLTFFLSMIFGTAVVSTVTCTAIFMKSVECEFIPVRAFAFHGSLIRERIHGFRPFFATH
;
A
#
# COMPACT_ATOMS: atom_id res chain seq x y z
N TYR A 1 18.80 23.69 9.31
CA TYR A 1 18.86 23.74 10.79
C TYR A 1 17.58 24.36 11.35
N ASP A 2 16.97 25.33 10.66
CA ASP A 2 15.72 25.98 11.08
C ASP A 2 14.43 25.13 10.98
N TYR A 3 14.47 23.99 10.28
CA TYR A 3 13.31 23.07 10.18
C TYR A 3 13.01 22.30 11.47
N PHE A 4 14.02 22.05 12.33
CA PHE A 4 13.82 21.28 13.57
C PHE A 4 13.36 22.16 14.74
N LEU A 5 13.65 23.46 14.71
CA LEU A 5 13.36 24.38 15.81
C LEU A 5 11.88 24.81 15.83
N THR A 6 11.25 24.99 14.66
CA THR A 6 9.82 25.29 14.53
C THR A 6 8.94 24.05 14.66
N PHE A 7 9.45 22.86 14.31
CA PHE A 7 8.72 21.60 14.44
C PHE A 7 8.31 21.29 15.89
N HIS A 8 9.18 21.61 16.86
CA HIS A 8 8.86 21.40 18.28
C HIS A 8 7.76 22.36 18.79
N GLN A 9 7.72 23.60 18.28
CA GLN A 9 6.66 24.56 18.57
C GLN A 9 5.34 24.21 17.87
N GLU A 10 5.38 23.71 16.64
CA GLU A 10 4.20 23.20 15.94
C GLU A 10 3.62 21.97 16.65
N VAL A 11 4.46 21.05 17.11
CA VAL A 11 4.04 19.87 17.89
C VAL A 11 3.48 20.29 19.24
N SER A 12 4.11 21.20 20.00
CA SER A 12 3.56 21.61 21.30
C SER A 12 2.25 22.38 21.19
N LEU A 13 2.07 23.27 20.19
CA LEU A 13 0.80 23.98 19.99
C LEU A 13 -0.32 23.07 19.45
N VAL A 14 0.00 22.11 18.58
CA VAL A 14 -0.98 21.17 18.03
C VAL A 14 -1.41 20.14 19.09
N TRP A 15 -0.49 19.70 19.96
CA TRP A 15 -0.74 18.69 21.00
C TRP A 15 -1.28 19.27 22.33
N ALA A 16 -1.04 20.55 22.64
CA ALA A 16 -1.53 21.19 23.88
C ALA A 16 -2.96 21.78 23.77
N SER A 17 -3.50 21.92 22.55
CA SER A 17 -4.85 22.47 22.32
C SER A 17 -5.90 21.35 22.24
N ARG A 18 -7.08 21.57 22.86
CA ARG A 18 -8.23 20.63 22.97
C ARG A 18 -8.25 19.59 21.85
N TRP A 19 -8.01 18.33 22.23
CA TRP A 19 -8.06 17.16 21.35
C TRP A 19 -9.44 17.04 20.71
N SER A 20 -9.62 17.60 19.52
CA SER A 20 -10.81 17.31 18.70
C SER A 20 -10.54 16.05 17.89
N ALA A 21 -11.56 15.20 17.72
CA ALA A 21 -11.49 14.00 16.89
C ALA A 21 -10.93 14.30 15.48
N ALA A 22 -11.18 15.50 14.95
CA ALA A 22 -10.65 15.92 13.66
C ALA A 22 -9.14 16.17 13.63
N LYS A 23 -8.52 16.60 14.74
CA LYS A 23 -7.05 16.72 14.85
C LYS A 23 -6.40 15.34 14.82
N VAL A 24 -6.97 14.39 15.57
CA VAL A 24 -6.50 12.99 15.59
C VAL A 24 -6.62 12.38 14.20
N LEU A 25 -7.78 12.55 13.54
CA LEU A 25 -7.99 12.10 12.16
C LEU A 25 -6.98 12.71 11.20
N PHE A 26 -6.70 14.02 11.28
CA PHE A 26 -5.73 14.70 10.43
C PHE A 26 -4.31 14.14 10.61
N LEU A 27 -3.87 13.93 11.85
CA LEU A 27 -2.57 13.34 12.15
C LEU A 27 -2.51 11.89 11.64
N LEU A 28 -3.54 11.09 11.86
CA LEU A 28 -3.60 9.71 11.35
C LEU A 28 -3.52 9.66 9.82
N THR A 29 -4.25 10.51 9.11
CA THR A 29 -4.16 10.59 7.65
C THR A 29 -2.78 10.99 7.14
N ARG A 30 -1.99 11.71 7.94
CA ARG A 30 -0.65 12.18 7.55
C ARG A 30 0.46 11.20 7.90
N TYR A 31 0.43 10.60 9.09
CA TYR A 31 1.54 9.76 9.58
C TYR A 31 1.39 8.29 9.22
N VAL A 32 0.17 7.76 9.12
CA VAL A 32 -0.04 6.34 8.81
C VAL A 32 0.46 5.96 7.41
N PRO A 33 0.20 6.72 6.32
CA PRO A 33 0.75 6.39 5.00
C PRO A 33 2.29 6.43 4.96
N LEU A 34 2.88 7.33 5.74
CA LEU A 34 4.33 7.49 5.87
C LEU A 34 4.95 6.26 6.53
N VAL A 35 4.36 5.79 7.63
CA VAL A 35 4.81 4.58 8.32
C VAL A 35 4.60 3.34 7.43
N ASP A 36 3.44 3.22 6.78
CA ASP A 36 3.12 2.13 5.85
C ASP A 36 4.13 2.06 4.70
N SER A 37 4.45 3.22 4.09
CA SER A 37 5.46 3.32 3.02
C SER A 37 6.85 2.95 3.48
N ILE A 38 7.26 3.35 4.69
CA ILE A 38 8.56 3.00 5.27
C ILE A 38 8.64 1.49 5.47
N ILE A 39 7.59 0.85 5.99
CA ILE A 39 7.57 -0.60 6.22
C ILE A 39 7.66 -1.35 4.89
N ILE A 40 6.90 -0.94 3.87
CA ILE A 40 6.94 -1.55 2.54
C ILE A 40 8.33 -1.38 1.90
N LEU A 41 8.88 -0.16 1.94
CA LEU A 41 10.19 0.14 1.39
C LEU A 41 11.30 -0.62 2.13
N TRP A 42 11.21 -0.74 3.44
CA TRP A 42 12.15 -1.50 4.25
C TRP A 42 12.08 -2.99 3.91
N GLY A 43 10.88 -3.57 3.77
CA GLY A 43 10.70 -4.93 3.28
C GLY A 43 11.29 -5.16 1.88
N ALA A 44 11.08 -4.21 0.97
CA ALA A 44 11.61 -4.27 -0.40
C ALA A 44 13.15 -4.15 -0.45
N LEU A 45 13.74 -3.25 0.34
CA LEU A 45 15.19 -3.02 0.36
C LEU A 45 15.96 -4.17 1.01
N PHE A 46 15.43 -4.73 2.10
CA PHE A 46 16.11 -5.80 2.83
C PHE A 46 15.76 -7.19 2.32
N ARG A 47 14.99 -7.29 1.21
CA ARG A 47 14.46 -8.56 0.65
C ARG A 47 13.94 -9.48 1.75
N LEU A 48 13.28 -8.91 2.74
CA LEU A 48 12.63 -9.71 3.76
C LEU A 48 11.58 -10.52 3.03
N GLU A 49 11.66 -11.85 3.12
CA GLU A 49 10.59 -12.73 2.71
C GLU A 49 9.37 -12.37 3.57
N LEU A 50 8.59 -11.39 3.12
CA LEU A 50 7.25 -11.12 3.62
C LEU A 50 6.27 -11.55 2.52
N PRO A 51 6.13 -12.86 2.19
CA PRO A 51 5.30 -13.29 1.08
C PRO A 51 3.90 -13.69 1.59
N SER A 52 3.46 -13.19 2.75
CA SER A 52 2.11 -13.52 3.23
C SER A 52 1.10 -12.63 2.50
N PRO A 53 0.09 -13.22 1.81
CA PRO A 53 -0.98 -12.47 1.17
C PRO A 53 -1.67 -11.50 2.15
N HIS A 54 -1.71 -11.89 3.42
CA HIS A 54 -2.26 -11.11 4.52
C HIS A 54 -1.63 -9.72 4.65
N PHE A 55 -0.32 -9.56 4.45
CA PHE A 55 0.34 -8.26 4.57
C PHE A 55 -0.19 -7.26 3.51
N PHE A 56 -0.38 -7.74 2.28
CA PHE A 56 -0.94 -6.92 1.20
C PHE A 56 -2.42 -6.60 1.41
N TYR A 57 -3.21 -7.55 1.91
CA TYR A 57 -4.61 -7.28 2.26
C TYR A 57 -4.74 -6.26 3.40
N VAL A 58 -3.85 -6.32 4.39
CA VAL A 58 -3.81 -5.34 5.49
C VAL A 58 -3.46 -3.95 4.97
N GLY A 59 -2.42 -3.80 4.12
CA GLY A 59 -2.07 -2.52 3.51
C GLY A 59 -3.16 -1.95 2.60
N ALA A 60 -3.84 -2.79 1.82
CA ALA A 60 -4.99 -2.39 1.02
C ALA A 60 -6.18 -1.94 1.89
N PHE A 61 -6.37 -2.57 3.04
CA PHE A 61 -7.43 -2.20 3.98
C PHE A 61 -7.13 -0.88 4.70
N THR A 62 -5.91 -0.72 5.23
CA THR A 62 -5.49 0.50 5.93
C THR A 62 -5.52 1.72 5.01
N SER A 63 -5.04 1.59 3.77
CA SER A 63 -5.10 2.67 2.78
C SER A 63 -6.52 3.09 2.42
N ARG A 64 -7.48 2.15 2.30
CA ARG A 64 -8.90 2.50 2.08
C ARG A 64 -9.55 3.17 3.28
N LEU A 65 -9.23 2.73 4.49
CA LEU A 65 -9.70 3.36 5.73
C LEU A 65 -9.18 4.80 5.87
N LEU A 66 -7.94 5.06 5.47
CA LEU A 66 -7.37 6.40 5.50
C LEU A 66 -8.08 7.36 4.52
N HIS A 67 -8.40 6.90 3.31
CA HIS A 67 -9.12 7.71 2.32
C HIS A 67 -10.54 8.07 2.80
N SER A 68 -11.25 7.16 3.46
CA SER A 68 -12.58 7.48 3.99
C SER A 68 -12.51 8.52 5.11
N LEU A 69 -11.52 8.43 6.00
CA LEU A 69 -11.26 9.45 7.03
C LEU A 69 -10.90 10.81 6.42
N ALA A 70 -10.10 10.82 5.35
CA ALA A 70 -9.79 12.03 4.58
C ALA A 70 -11.06 12.63 3.95
N GLY A 71 -11.96 11.80 3.42
CA GLY A 71 -13.25 12.23 2.89
C GLY A 71 -14.15 12.88 3.95
N ILE A 72 -14.17 12.36 5.18
CA ILE A 72 -14.94 12.96 6.30
C ILE A 72 -14.37 14.34 6.67
N LEU A 73 -13.05 14.48 6.70
CA LEU A 73 -12.39 15.77 6.92
C LEU A 73 -12.73 16.77 5.79
N MET A 74 -12.75 16.28 4.54
CA MET A 74 -13.15 17.05 3.36
C MET A 74 -14.60 17.54 3.47
N LEU A 75 -15.52 16.67 3.87
CA LEU A 75 -16.94 17.00 4.09
C LEU A 75 -17.11 18.08 5.17
N ARG A 76 -16.31 18.02 6.23
CA ARG A 76 -16.29 19.06 7.26
C ARG A 76 -15.76 20.40 6.72
N ALA A 77 -14.66 20.37 5.96
CA ALA A 77 -14.11 21.57 5.34
C ALA A 77 -15.09 22.18 4.32
N TRP A 78 -15.85 21.32 3.63
CA TRP A 78 -16.92 21.71 2.73
C TRP A 78 -18.09 22.38 3.46
N ALA A 79 -18.50 21.86 4.61
CA ALA A 79 -19.58 22.46 5.41
C ALA A 79 -19.22 23.84 6.00
N ILE A 80 -17.93 24.09 6.25
CA ILE A 80 -17.42 25.39 6.75
C ILE A 80 -17.22 26.39 5.60
N SER A 81 -16.85 25.89 4.42
CA SER A 81 -16.84 26.73 3.23
C SER A 81 -18.27 27.19 2.97
N GLU A 82 -18.49 28.47 2.69
CA GLU A 82 -19.82 29.08 2.46
C GLU A 82 -20.48 28.61 1.13
N LYS A 83 -20.51 27.30 0.89
CA LYS A 83 -21.11 26.62 -0.26
C LYS A 83 -20.65 27.11 -1.63
N ASN A 84 -19.41 27.58 -1.74
CA ASN A 84 -18.83 27.95 -3.05
C ASN A 84 -18.84 26.73 -4.01
N PRO A 85 -19.64 26.74 -5.10
CA PRO A 85 -19.82 25.56 -5.95
C PRO A 85 -18.54 25.17 -6.70
N LYS A 86 -17.70 26.17 -7.03
CA LYS A 86 -16.38 25.94 -7.65
C LYS A 86 -15.44 25.14 -6.75
N LEU A 87 -15.40 25.50 -5.46
CA LEU A 87 -14.59 24.81 -4.46
C LEU A 87 -15.10 23.39 -4.22
N THR A 88 -16.42 23.21 -4.22
CA THR A 88 -17.08 21.89 -4.10
C THR A 88 -16.68 20.96 -5.25
N PHE A 89 -16.75 21.45 -6.49
CA PHE A 89 -16.36 20.68 -7.67
C PHE A 89 -14.89 20.31 -7.63
N PHE A 90 -14.01 21.27 -7.30
CA PHE A 90 -12.57 21.04 -7.19
C PHE A 90 -12.22 19.99 -6.12
N LEU A 91 -12.82 20.09 -4.93
CA LEU A 91 -12.65 19.15 -3.82
C LEU A 91 -13.11 17.74 -4.22
N SER A 92 -14.29 17.63 -4.83
CA SER A 92 -14.83 16.34 -5.28
C SER A 92 -13.97 15.69 -6.35
N MET A 93 -13.44 16.48 -7.29
CA MET A 93 -12.55 16.01 -8.35
C MET A 93 -11.24 15.44 -7.78
N ILE A 94 -10.62 16.15 -6.84
CA ILE A 94 -9.39 15.68 -6.18
C ILE A 94 -9.65 14.40 -5.39
N PHE A 95 -10.75 14.33 -4.64
CA PHE A 95 -11.09 13.12 -3.89
C PHE A 95 -11.37 11.93 -4.81
N GLY A 96 -12.15 12.14 -5.87
CA GLY A 96 -12.48 11.10 -6.84
C GLY A 96 -11.25 10.53 -7.53
N THR A 97 -10.33 11.40 -7.99
CA THR A 97 -9.08 10.96 -8.63
C THR A 97 -8.17 10.19 -7.68
N ALA A 98 -8.10 10.57 -6.41
CA ALA A 98 -7.35 9.82 -5.39
C ALA A 98 -7.93 8.41 -5.14
N VAL A 99 -9.26 8.29 -5.07
CA VAL A 99 -9.93 6.99 -4.91
C VAL A 99 -9.70 6.10 -6.14
N VAL A 100 -9.83 6.65 -7.35
CA VAL A 100 -9.59 5.89 -8.58
C VAL A 100 -8.13 5.42 -8.65
N SER A 101 -7.17 6.32 -8.39
CA SER A 101 -5.74 5.98 -8.40
C SER A 101 -5.40 4.84 -7.44
N THR A 102 -5.91 4.90 -6.20
CA THR A 102 -5.61 3.87 -5.19
C THR A 102 -6.21 2.51 -5.53
N VAL A 103 -7.44 2.48 -6.06
CA VAL A 103 -8.08 1.24 -6.53
C VAL A 103 -7.31 0.64 -7.70
N THR A 104 -6.93 1.45 -8.70
CA THR A 104 -6.19 0.97 -9.87
C THR A 104 -4.80 0.47 -9.48
N CYS A 105 -4.05 1.19 -8.65
CA CYS A 105 -2.73 0.76 -8.18
C CYS A 105 -2.81 -0.57 -7.43
N THR A 106 -3.79 -0.72 -6.53
CA THR A 106 -3.96 -1.98 -5.78
C THR A 106 -4.35 -3.14 -6.69
N ALA A 107 -5.21 -2.90 -7.68
CA ALA A 107 -5.63 -3.93 -8.63
C ALA A 107 -4.49 -4.39 -9.54
N ILE A 108 -3.66 -3.46 -10.02
CA ILE A 108 -2.45 -3.78 -10.79
C ILE A 108 -1.49 -4.60 -9.93
N PHE A 109 -1.25 -4.16 -8.69
CA PHE A 109 -0.34 -4.81 -7.77
C PHE A 109 -0.76 -6.24 -7.45
N MET A 110 -2.05 -6.48 -7.13
CA MET A 110 -2.56 -7.83 -6.87
C MET A 110 -2.38 -8.76 -8.08
N LYS A 111 -2.65 -8.26 -9.29
CA LYS A 111 -2.39 -9.03 -10.52
C LYS A 111 -0.91 -9.34 -10.72
N SER A 112 -0.01 -8.40 -10.38
CA SER A 112 1.44 -8.62 -10.47
C SER A 112 1.91 -9.72 -9.50
N VAL A 113 1.37 -9.76 -8.29
CA VAL A 113 1.70 -10.80 -7.28
C VAL A 113 1.24 -12.19 -7.73
N GLU A 114 0.03 -12.31 -8.27
CA GLU A 114 -0.48 -13.57 -8.83
C GLU A 114 0.38 -14.05 -10.00
N CYS A 115 0.79 -13.13 -10.87
CA CYS A 115 1.67 -13.41 -12.01
C CYS A 115 3.11 -13.79 -11.62
N GLU A 116 3.58 -13.50 -10.40
CA GLU A 116 4.90 -13.93 -9.94
C GLU A 116 4.87 -15.34 -9.34
N PHE A 117 3.75 -15.73 -8.72
CA PHE A 117 3.60 -17.04 -8.07
C PHE A 117 3.42 -18.21 -9.06
N ILE A 118 2.83 -17.94 -10.23
CA ILE A 118 2.53 -18.94 -11.27
C ILE A 118 3.76 -19.37 -12.10
N PRO A 119 4.64 -18.48 -12.63
CA PRO A 119 5.72 -18.88 -13.53
C PRO A 119 6.82 -19.67 -12.82
N VAL A 120 7.15 -19.34 -11.57
CA VAL A 120 8.24 -20.03 -10.84
C VAL A 120 7.84 -21.46 -10.47
N ARG A 121 6.60 -21.68 -10.02
CA ARG A 121 6.10 -23.02 -9.70
C ARG A 121 5.88 -23.87 -10.95
N ALA A 122 5.37 -23.28 -12.03
CA ALA A 122 5.18 -23.99 -13.30
C ALA A 122 6.52 -24.38 -13.96
N PHE A 123 7.51 -23.48 -13.99
CA PHE A 123 8.86 -23.81 -14.49
C PHE A 123 9.58 -24.81 -13.58
N ALA A 124 9.47 -24.70 -12.26
CA ALA A 124 10.08 -25.65 -11.33
C ALA A 124 9.50 -27.06 -11.48
N PHE A 125 8.18 -27.19 -11.68
CA PHE A 125 7.53 -28.48 -11.94
C PHE A 125 7.91 -29.06 -13.30
N HIS A 126 8.07 -28.22 -14.33
CA HIS A 126 8.48 -28.69 -15.65
C HIS A 126 9.96 -29.11 -15.66
N GLY A 127 10.83 -28.38 -14.95
CA GLY A 127 12.24 -28.71 -14.80
C GLY A 127 12.49 -30.01 -14.01
N SER A 128 11.69 -30.30 -12.97
CA SER A 128 11.77 -31.56 -12.22
C SER A 128 11.31 -32.76 -13.04
N LEU A 129 10.24 -32.62 -13.84
CA LEU A 129 9.76 -33.67 -14.75
C LEU A 129 10.74 -33.98 -15.88
N ILE A 130 11.43 -32.97 -16.42
CA ILE A 130 12.51 -33.17 -17.41
C ILE A 130 13.71 -33.84 -16.76
N ARG A 131 14.09 -33.46 -15.53
CA ARG A 131 15.19 -34.09 -14.79
C ARG A 131 14.91 -35.56 -14.47
N GLU A 132 13.69 -35.93 -14.07
CA GLU A 132 13.33 -37.34 -13.87
C GLU A 132 13.34 -38.14 -15.18
N ARG A 133 12.86 -37.55 -16.29
CA ARG A 133 12.88 -38.21 -17.61
C ARG A 133 14.31 -38.49 -18.11
N ILE A 134 15.28 -37.62 -17.79
CA ILE A 134 16.69 -37.79 -18.19
C ILE A 134 17.38 -38.86 -17.33
N HIS A 135 17.07 -38.96 -16.03
CA HIS A 135 17.65 -39.99 -15.15
C HIS A 135 16.99 -41.37 -15.29
N GLY A 136 15.77 -41.45 -15.85
CA GLY A 136 15.11 -42.71 -16.21
C GLY A 136 15.62 -43.36 -17.50
N PHE A 137 16.42 -42.65 -18.30
CA PHE A 137 16.99 -43.15 -19.56
C PHE A 137 18.43 -43.64 -19.36
N ARG A 138 18.62 -44.67 -18.51
CA ARG A 138 19.88 -45.44 -18.53
C ARG A 138 19.89 -46.33 -19.78
N PRO A 139 20.94 -46.31 -20.62
CA PRO A 139 20.99 -47.15 -21.80
C PRO A 139 21.13 -48.62 -21.39
N PHE A 140 20.23 -49.45 -21.93
CA PHE A 140 20.26 -50.91 -21.90
C PHE A 140 21.41 -51.39 -22.80
N PHE A 141 22.65 -51.29 -22.32
CA PHE A 141 23.81 -51.94 -22.93
C PHE A 141 24.64 -52.60 -21.84
N ALA A 142 24.23 -53.81 -21.46
CA ALA A 142 25.09 -54.83 -20.88
C ALA A 142 24.31 -56.14 -20.80
N THR A 143 24.63 -57.10 -21.67
CA THR A 143 24.97 -58.49 -21.31
C THR A 143 25.21 -59.28 -22.59
N HIS A 144 26.46 -59.77 -22.71
CA HIS A 144 26.95 -61.03 -23.31
C HIS A 144 26.24 -61.62 -24.53
#